data_AF-A0A938EYM1-F1
#
_entry.id   AF-A0A938EYM1-F1
#
_cell.length_a   1.000
_cell.length_b   1.000
_cell.length_c   1.000
_cell.angle_alpha   90.00
_cell.angle_beta   90.00
_cell.angle_gamma   90.00
#
_symmetry.space_group_name_H-M   'P 1'
#
loop_
_entity.id
_entity.type
_entity.pdbx_description
1 polymer ?
#
loop_
_entity_poly.entity_id
_entity_poly.type
_entity_poly.pdbx_seq_one_letter_code
_entity_poly.pdbx_strand_id
1 'polypeptide(L)'
;IELYIDTGNYEVNKKFFDELFKNKNEIEKIFEGNLDWQRLDEKRASRIRKAYDYAGLNDVDKWDKLQDDMIDGMIRLEKSLKKFINELK
;
A
#
# COMPACT_ATOMS: atom_id res chain seq x y z
N ILE A 1 -4.27 4.40 -4.05
CA ILE A 1 -4.73 3.34 -3.10
C ILE A 1 -3.65 3.09 -2.06
N GLU A 2 -4.00 2.66 -0.85
CA GLU A 2 -3.02 2.42 0.22
C GLU A 2 -3.50 1.45 1.29
N LEU A 3 -2.53 0.77 1.92
CA LEU A 3 -2.65 0.18 3.25
C LEU A 3 -2.12 1.18 4.28
N TYR A 4 -2.97 1.61 5.19
CA TYR A 4 -2.61 2.46 6.31
C TYR A 4 -2.46 1.63 7.58
N ILE A 5 -1.30 1.72 8.23
CA ILE A 5 -0.96 0.94 9.42
C ILE A 5 -0.98 1.87 10.63
N ASP A 6 -2.04 1.77 11.42
CA ASP A 6 -2.15 2.51 12.67
C ASP A 6 -2.97 1.76 13.74
N THR A 7 -2.26 1.13 14.67
CA THR A 7 -2.79 0.43 15.83
C THR A 7 -2.93 1.32 17.07
N GLY A 8 -2.55 2.60 16.97
CA GLY A 8 -2.41 3.50 18.11
C GLY A 8 -1.07 3.39 18.85
N ASN A 9 -0.20 2.44 18.48
CA ASN A 9 1.13 2.28 19.07
C ASN A 9 2.24 2.41 18.00
N TYR A 10 3.16 3.36 18.21
CA TYR A 10 4.27 3.67 17.29
C TYR A 10 5.14 2.43 17.01
N GLU A 11 5.63 1.77 18.06
CA GLU A 11 6.56 0.64 17.93
C GLU A 11 5.90 -0.55 17.22
N VAL A 12 4.63 -0.83 17.54
CA VAL A 12 3.86 -1.91 16.87
C VAL A 12 3.68 -1.59 15.39
N ASN A 13 3.34 -0.34 15.04
CA ASN A 13 3.18 0.08 13.65
C ASN A 13 4.49 -0.05 12.86
N LYS A 14 5.63 0.33 13.46
CA LYS A 14 6.95 0.19 12.83
C LYS A 14 7.34 -1.27 12.68
N LYS A 15 7.13 -2.08 13.71
CA LYS A 15 7.35 -3.53 13.66
C LYS A 15 6.55 -4.18 12.52
N PHE A 16 5.25 -3.90 12.41
CA PHE A 16 4.43 -4.45 11.34
C PHE A 16 4.89 -4.01 9.95
N PHE A 17 5.24 -2.72 9.80
CA PHE A 17 5.82 -2.24 8.55
C PHE A 17 7.12 -2.98 8.21
N ASP A 18 8.03 -3.12 9.17
CA ASP A 18 9.34 -3.75 8.97
C ASP A 18 9.18 -5.25 8.63
N GLU A 19 8.23 -5.97 9.24
CA GLU A 19 7.91 -7.36 8.88
C GLU A 19 7.36 -7.49 7.46
N LEU A 20 6.47 -6.58 7.03
CA LEU A 20 5.98 -6.54 5.65
C LEU A 20 7.13 -6.20 4.67
N PHE A 21 8.00 -5.26 5.05
CA PHE A 21 9.11 -4.79 4.21
C PHE A 21 10.15 -5.89 3.93
N LYS A 22 10.38 -6.82 4.86
CA LYS A 22 11.23 -8.01 4.63
C LYS A 22 10.78 -8.82 3.41
N ASN A 23 9.48 -8.84 3.14
CA ASN A 23 8.87 -9.58 2.03
C ASN A 23 8.58 -8.69 0.81
N LYS A 24 9.12 -7.46 0.76
CA LYS A 24 8.85 -6.46 -0.29
C LYS A 24 8.89 -7.05 -1.70
N ASN A 25 9.95 -7.78 -2.05
CA ASN A 25 10.13 -8.31 -3.40
C ASN A 25 9.06 -9.34 -3.78
N GLU A 26 8.61 -10.18 -2.84
CA GLU A 26 7.54 -11.16 -3.08
C GLU A 26 6.19 -10.43 -3.21
N ILE A 27 5.94 -9.44 -2.36
CA ILE A 27 4.73 -8.61 -2.39
C ILE A 27 4.62 -7.86 -3.72
N GLU A 28 5.68 -7.14 -4.14
CA GLU A 28 5.70 -6.39 -5.40
C GLU A 28 5.60 -7.30 -6.62
N LYS A 29 6.12 -8.53 -6.54
CA LYS A 29 5.94 -9.54 -7.58
C LYS A 29 4.48 -9.98 -7.70
N ILE A 30 3.78 -10.23 -6.60
CA ILE A 30 2.35 -10.62 -6.61
C ILE A 30 1.47 -9.43 -7.00
N PHE A 31 1.85 -8.21 -6.59
CA PHE A 31 1.18 -6.97 -6.96
C PHE A 31 1.37 -6.64 -8.46
N GLU A 32 2.39 -7.22 -9.10
CA GLU A 32 2.77 -6.97 -10.49
C GLU A 32 3.11 -5.49 -10.73
N GLY A 33 3.87 -4.92 -9.80
CA GLY A 33 4.29 -3.52 -9.88
C GLY A 33 5.04 -3.06 -8.63
N ASN A 34 5.48 -1.81 -8.67
CA ASN A 34 6.16 -1.19 -7.53
C ASN A 34 5.16 -0.53 -6.58
N LEU A 35 5.42 -0.68 -5.28
CA LEU A 35 4.72 0.01 -4.21
C LEU A 35 5.64 1.07 -3.59
N ASP A 36 5.02 2.13 -3.08
CA ASP A 36 5.67 3.18 -2.31
C ASP A 36 5.57 2.82 -0.82
N TRP A 37 6.73 2.49 -0.24
CA TRP A 37 6.87 2.00 1.12
C TRP A 37 7.30 3.14 2.04
N GLN A 38 6.38 3.61 2.89
CA GLN A 38 6.62 4.76 3.74
C GLN A 38 6.52 4.36 5.22
N ARG A 39 7.69 4.14 5.83
CA ARG A 39 7.79 3.86 7.26
C ARG A 39 7.31 5.06 8.10
N LEU A 40 7.60 6.29 7.66
CA LEU A 40 7.20 7.54 8.34
C LEU A 40 7.71 7.64 9.79
N ASP A 41 9.02 7.61 10.00
CA ASP A 41 9.63 7.57 11.35
C ASP A 41 9.24 8.74 12.26
N GLU A 42 8.99 9.92 11.68
CA GLU A 42 8.52 11.10 12.42
C GLU A 42 7.02 11.05 12.78
N LYS A 43 6.32 9.96 12.40
CA LYS A 43 4.87 9.79 12.61
C LYS A 43 4.58 8.44 13.28
N ARG A 44 3.45 8.37 13.98
CA ARG A 44 2.96 7.12 14.57
C ARG A 44 2.66 6.05 13.53
N ALA A 45 2.01 6.44 12.44
CA ALA A 45 1.55 5.52 11.42
C ALA A 45 2.68 5.13 10.45
N SER A 46 2.44 4.08 9.69
CA SER A 46 3.20 3.69 8.50
C SER A 46 2.22 3.46 7.36
N ARG A 47 2.67 3.51 6.09
CA ARG A 47 1.80 3.16 4.96
C ARG A 47 2.54 2.53 3.80
N ILE A 48 1.82 1.71 3.04
CA ILE A 48 2.27 1.11 1.79
C ILE A 48 1.24 1.51 0.73
N ARG A 49 1.66 2.19 -0.33
CA ARG A 49 0.71 2.80 -1.28
C ARG A 49 1.09 2.62 -2.73
N LYS A 50 0.09 2.78 -3.60
CA LYS A 50 0.27 3.02 -5.03
C LYS A 50 -0.37 4.36 -5.38
N ALA A 51 0.47 5.27 -5.88
CA ALA A 51 0.06 6.56 -6.42
C ALA A 51 -0.19 6.44 -7.94
N TYR A 52 -1.14 7.24 -8.42
CA TYR A 52 -1.51 7.37 -9.83
C TYR A 52 -1.36 8.84 -10.21
N ASP A 53 -0.20 9.21 -10.74
CA ASP A 53 0.16 10.63 -10.92
C ASP A 53 -0.22 11.18 -12.31
N TYR A 54 -0.94 10.41 -13.13
CA TYR A 54 -1.28 10.77 -14.52
C TYR A 54 -2.60 11.55 -14.66
N ALA A 55 -3.41 11.60 -13.59
CA ALA A 55 -4.70 12.26 -13.55
C ALA A 55 -4.98 12.82 -12.15
N GLY A 56 -5.64 13.98 -12.09
CA GLY A 56 -6.07 14.62 -10.85
C GLY A 56 -7.51 15.13 -10.92
N LEU A 57 -7.85 16.02 -9.98
CA LEU A 57 -9.22 16.55 -9.85
C LEU A 57 -9.72 17.34 -11.07
N ASN A 58 -8.81 17.87 -11.89
CA ASN A 58 -9.18 18.64 -13.08
C ASN A 58 -9.26 17.78 -14.36
N ASP A 59 -8.79 16.53 -14.33
CA ASP A 59 -8.74 15.63 -15.50
C ASP A 59 -10.01 14.76 -15.58
N VAL A 60 -11.18 15.40 -15.62
CA VAL A 60 -12.48 14.72 -15.56
C VAL A 60 -12.64 13.67 -16.68
N ASP A 61 -12.04 13.93 -17.85
CA ASP A 61 -12.01 13.02 -18.99
C ASP A 61 -11.22 11.72 -18.74
N LYS A 62 -10.38 11.68 -17.71
CA LYS A 62 -9.56 10.50 -17.34
C LYS A 62 -10.11 9.75 -16.14
N TRP A 63 -11.19 10.24 -15.51
CA TRP A 63 -11.67 9.70 -14.25
C TRP A 63 -12.14 8.25 -14.36
N ASP A 64 -12.83 7.88 -15.43
CA ASP A 64 -13.31 6.51 -15.62
C ASP A 64 -12.15 5.52 -15.61
N LYS A 65 -11.11 5.80 -16.41
CA LYS A 65 -9.90 4.99 -16.45
C LYS A 65 -9.15 4.97 -15.11
N LEU A 66 -9.03 6.13 -14.46
CA LEU A 66 -8.38 6.23 -13.15
C LEU A 66 -9.09 5.36 -12.11
N GLN A 67 -10.43 5.36 -12.11
CA GLN A 67 -11.22 4.54 -11.20
C GLN A 67 -11.01 3.04 -11.48
N ASP A 68 -11.05 2.62 -12.75
CA ASP A 68 -10.78 1.23 -13.13
C ASP A 68 -9.37 0.78 -12.68
N ASP A 69 -8.35 1.60 -12.93
CA ASP A 69 -6.97 1.34 -12.52
C ASP A 69 -6.83 1.27 -10.99
N MET A 70 -7.58 2.10 -10.25
CA MET A 70 -7.59 2.09 -8.79
C MET A 70 -8.30 0.86 -8.22
N ILE A 71 -9.40 0.42 -8.85
CA ILE A 71 -10.14 -0.80 -8.46
C ILE A 71 -9.24 -2.03 -8.67
N ASP A 72 -8.66 -2.17 -9.86
CA ASP A 72 -7.73 -3.26 -10.17
C ASP A 72 -6.51 -3.25 -9.23
N GLY A 73 -5.92 -2.07 -9.02
CA GLY A 73 -4.83 -1.91 -8.07
C GLY A 73 -5.21 -2.35 -6.66
N MET A 74 -6.44 -2.05 -6.19
CA MET A 74 -6.89 -2.44 -4.85
C MET A 74 -7.03 -3.97 -4.72
N ILE A 75 -7.55 -4.64 -5.74
CA ILE A 75 -7.66 -6.10 -5.79
C ILE A 75 -6.26 -6.73 -5.71
N ARG A 76 -5.31 -6.23 -6.51
CA ARG A 76 -3.92 -6.70 -6.49
C ARG A 76 -3.23 -6.41 -5.15
N LEU A 77 -3.48 -5.24 -4.57
CA LEU A 77 -2.92 -4.84 -3.29
C LEU A 77 -3.38 -5.78 -2.17
N GLU A 78 -4.69 -6.04 -2.05
CA GLU A 78 -5.23 -7.01 -1.08
C GLU A 78 -4.61 -8.39 -1.27
N LYS A 79 -4.60 -8.90 -2.50
CA LYS A 79 -4.04 -10.22 -2.83
C LYS A 79 -2.56 -10.33 -2.44
N SER A 80 -1.78 -9.29 -2.70
CA SER A 80 -0.34 -9.27 -2.43
C SER A 80 0.00 -9.21 -0.94
N LEU A 81 -0.84 -8.57 -0.12
CA LEU A 81 -0.56 -8.32 1.30
C LEU A 81 -1.25 -9.31 2.24
N LYS A 82 -2.38 -9.90 1.84
CA LYS A 82 -3.25 -10.74 2.70
C LYS A 82 -2.48 -11.83 3.45
N LYS A 83 -1.65 -12.59 2.75
CA LYS A 83 -0.83 -13.67 3.35
C LYS A 83 0.04 -13.13 4.47
N PHE A 84 0.83 -12.08 4.18
CA PHE A 84 1.79 -11.52 5.11
C PHE A 84 1.12 -10.82 6.29
N ILE A 85 -0.02 -10.16 6.08
CA ILE A 85 -0.80 -9.55 7.16
C ILE A 85 -1.30 -10.61 8.14
N ASN A 86 -1.78 -11.75 7.64
CA ASN A 86 -2.26 -12.85 8.50
C ASN A 86 -1.15 -13.51 9.33
N GLU A 87 0.11 -13.33 8.92
CA GLU A 87 1.29 -13.84 9.63
C GLU A 87 1.83 -12.86 10.70
N LEU A 88 1.32 -11.61 10.76
CA LEU A 88 1.72 -10.62 11.76
C LEU A 88 1.28 -11.04 13.18
N LYS A 89 2.18 -10.88 14.14
CA LYS A 89 1.99 -11.19 15.56
C LYS A 89 2.36 -10.03 16.47
#